data_AF-N0B511-F1
#
_entry.id   AF-N0B511-F1
#
_cell.length_a   1.000
_cell.length_b   1.000
_cell.length_c   1.000
_cell.angle_alpha   90.00
_cell.angle_beta   90.00
_cell.angle_gamma   90.00
#
_symmetry.space_group_name_H-M   'P 1'
#
loop_
_entity.id
_entity.type
_entity.pdbx_description
1 polymer ?
#
loop_
_entity_poly.entity_id
_entity_poly.type
_entity_poly.pdbx_seq_one_letter_code
_entity_poly.pdbx_strand_id
1 'polypeptide(L)'
;MNIEQDITRIKKRAKWGCLIWAVILIFGPIILFFGYFYYQTELKERTLIVSHSPNDVNTIEIVEKGEPAFFGPSSVRIKYGNQHIDRIISNDGKMLNSSNASVKWKSVDTAIITLYGEEQFPETIEFNKENRKLFNNVQVELDSNTLTISESPDHTKMIEFRETTRSQGQKPERFLRIYYGENGSILKKYKEYNYQNRSYTADQLYVDWTNNIRPSIMIFVENKFVGAIEIDFNK
;
A
#
# COMPACT_ATOMS: atom_id res chain seq x y z
N MET A 1 -76.38 -16.64 9.01
CA MET A 1 -75.18 -16.07 8.36
C MET A 1 -75.20 -14.57 8.65
N ASN A 2 -74.28 -14.07 9.49
CA ASN A 2 -74.39 -12.72 10.07
C ASN A 2 -73.68 -11.68 9.17
N ILE A 3 -74.44 -11.05 8.29
CA ILE A 3 -73.96 -10.14 7.23
C ILE A 3 -73.13 -8.98 7.79
N GLU A 4 -73.43 -8.49 8.99
CA GLU A 4 -72.66 -7.43 9.67
C GLU A 4 -71.23 -7.86 10.04
N GLN A 5 -71.05 -9.13 10.43
CA GLN A 5 -69.73 -9.66 10.76
C GLN A 5 -68.85 -9.84 9.51
N ASP A 6 -69.43 -10.14 8.36
CA ASP A 6 -68.68 -10.26 7.11
C ASP A 6 -68.30 -8.90 6.53
N ILE A 7 -69.18 -7.90 6.58
CA ILE A 7 -68.88 -6.53 6.13
C ILE A 7 -67.75 -5.91 6.97
N THR A 8 -67.74 -6.12 8.28
CA THR A 8 -66.69 -5.60 9.17
C THR A 8 -65.35 -6.30 8.95
N ARG A 9 -65.34 -7.62 8.66
CA ARG A 9 -64.13 -8.36 8.28
C ARG A 9 -63.55 -7.89 6.94
N ILE A 10 -64.40 -7.66 5.94
CA ILE A 10 -63.96 -7.16 4.61
C ILE A 10 -63.37 -5.75 4.74
N LYS A 11 -64.00 -4.85 5.51
CA LYS A 11 -63.48 -3.49 5.76
C LYS A 11 -62.13 -3.50 6.49
N LYS A 12 -61.95 -4.40 7.47
CA LYS A 12 -60.66 -4.56 8.19
C LYS A 12 -59.56 -5.11 7.28
N ARG A 13 -59.86 -6.12 6.44
CA ARG A 13 -58.92 -6.68 5.45
C ARG A 13 -58.52 -5.65 4.39
N ALA A 14 -59.47 -4.84 3.90
CA ALA A 14 -59.18 -3.75 2.96
C ALA A 14 -58.29 -2.66 3.58
N LYS A 15 -58.54 -2.28 4.84
CA LYS A 15 -57.70 -1.32 5.58
C LYS A 15 -56.28 -1.84 5.81
N TRP A 16 -56.13 -3.13 6.17
CA TRP A 16 -54.82 -3.75 6.32
C TRP A 16 -54.10 -3.91 4.98
N GLY A 17 -54.79 -4.29 3.91
CA GLY A 17 -54.22 -4.31 2.57
C GLY A 17 -53.73 -2.93 2.12
N CYS A 18 -54.52 -1.88 2.36
CA CYS A 18 -54.14 -0.49 2.04
C CYS A 18 -52.92 -0.03 2.87
N LEU A 19 -52.87 -0.35 4.16
CA LEU A 19 -51.72 -0.05 5.02
C LEU A 19 -50.45 -0.78 4.55
N ILE A 20 -50.53 -2.05 4.16
CA ILE A 20 -49.38 -2.80 3.63
C ILE A 20 -48.88 -2.17 2.33
N TRP A 21 -49.78 -1.82 1.41
CA TRP A 21 -49.39 -1.13 0.16
C TRP A 21 -48.78 0.25 0.42
N ALA A 22 -49.30 1.01 1.37
CA ALA A 22 -48.72 2.29 1.77
C ALA A 22 -47.31 2.12 2.34
N VAL A 23 -47.08 1.10 3.18
CA VAL A 23 -45.76 0.76 3.72
C VAL A 23 -44.80 0.37 2.59
N ILE A 24 -45.22 -0.47 1.64
CA ILE A 24 -44.38 -0.88 0.51
C ILE A 24 -44.03 0.32 -0.39
N LEU A 25 -44.98 1.21 -0.68
CA LEU A 25 -44.74 2.38 -1.53
C LEU A 25 -43.81 3.40 -0.88
N ILE A 26 -43.84 3.53 0.45
CA ILE A 26 -42.98 4.46 1.20
C ILE A 26 -41.60 3.85 1.45
N PHE A 27 -41.53 2.64 2.01
CA PHE A 27 -40.27 2.03 2.42
C PHE A 27 -39.57 1.24 1.30
N GLY A 28 -40.30 0.76 0.30
CA GLY A 28 -39.72 0.01 -0.83
C GLY A 28 -38.62 0.80 -1.55
N PRO A 29 -38.88 2.04 -2.00
CA PRO A 29 -37.86 2.87 -2.64
C PRO A 29 -36.66 3.16 -1.73
N ILE A 30 -36.91 3.36 -0.43
CA ILE A 30 -35.87 3.62 0.58
C ILE A 30 -34.95 2.40 0.72
N ILE A 31 -35.52 1.21 0.88
CA ILE A 31 -34.77 -0.05 0.98
C ILE A 31 -33.98 -0.32 -0.30
N LEU A 32 -34.59 -0.09 -1.47
CA LEU A 32 -33.90 -0.24 -2.75
C LEU A 32 -32.73 0.74 -2.89
N PHE A 33 -32.94 2.00 -2.50
CA PHE A 33 -31.89 3.02 -2.54
C PHE A 33 -30.73 2.66 -1.60
N PHE A 34 -31.00 2.32 -0.34
CA PHE A 34 -29.96 1.91 0.60
C PHE A 34 -29.28 0.61 0.20
N GLY A 35 -30.02 -0.36 -0.35
CA GLY A 35 -29.46 -1.61 -0.87
C GLY A 35 -28.54 -1.36 -2.06
N TYR A 36 -28.95 -0.51 -3.00
CA TYR A 36 -28.13 -0.11 -4.14
C TYR A 36 -26.87 0.66 -3.70
N PHE A 37 -27.04 1.63 -2.80
CA PHE A 37 -25.93 2.41 -2.25
C PHE A 37 -24.93 1.51 -1.53
N TYR A 38 -25.41 0.64 -0.63
CA TYR A 38 -24.57 -0.33 0.08
C TYR A 38 -23.85 -1.28 -0.89
N TYR A 39 -24.53 -1.75 -1.94
CA TYR A 39 -23.89 -2.56 -2.95
C TYR A 39 -22.74 -1.82 -3.64
N GLN A 40 -22.98 -0.58 -4.09
CA GLN A 40 -21.96 0.21 -4.79
C GLN A 40 -20.75 0.54 -3.89
N THR A 41 -20.97 0.85 -2.61
CA THR A 41 -19.89 1.31 -1.72
C THR A 41 -19.18 0.19 -0.96
N GLU A 42 -19.80 -0.98 -0.77
CA GLU A 42 -19.24 -2.04 0.09
C GLU A 42 -19.07 -3.40 -0.59
N LEU A 43 -19.87 -3.73 -1.61
CA LEU A 43 -19.93 -5.09 -2.17
C LEU A 43 -19.42 -5.21 -3.59
N LYS A 44 -19.56 -4.15 -4.40
CA LYS A 44 -19.16 -4.17 -5.80
C LYS A 44 -17.67 -4.46 -5.89
N GLU A 45 -17.31 -5.47 -6.66
CA GLU A 45 -15.91 -5.81 -6.91
C GLU A 45 -15.54 -5.46 -8.34
N ARG A 46 -14.37 -4.83 -8.51
CA ARG A 46 -13.81 -4.52 -9.82
C ARG A 46 -12.38 -5.05 -9.90
N THR A 47 -12.13 -5.95 -10.83
CA THR A 47 -10.79 -6.53 -11.00
C THR A 47 -9.78 -5.47 -11.39
N LEU A 48 -8.69 -5.38 -10.61
CA LEU A 48 -7.53 -4.55 -10.89
C LEU A 48 -6.48 -5.36 -11.65
N ILE A 49 -6.18 -6.56 -11.15
CA ILE A 49 -5.18 -7.47 -11.71
C ILE A 49 -5.61 -8.93 -11.51
N VAL A 50 -5.34 -9.75 -12.52
CA VAL A 50 -5.27 -11.21 -12.42
C VAL A 50 -3.84 -11.61 -12.75
N SER A 51 -3.19 -12.38 -11.88
CA SER A 51 -1.82 -12.83 -12.07
C SER A 51 -1.70 -14.33 -11.91
N HIS A 52 -1.06 -14.98 -12.88
CA HIS A 52 -0.83 -16.41 -12.90
C HIS A 52 0.61 -16.74 -12.54
N SER A 53 0.80 -17.81 -11.78
CA SER A 53 2.12 -18.33 -11.45
C SER A 53 2.78 -18.95 -12.68
N PRO A 54 4.11 -19.20 -12.65
CA PRO A 54 4.77 -19.95 -13.69
C PRO A 54 4.03 -21.28 -13.98
N ASN A 55 3.76 -21.55 -15.26
CA ASN A 55 2.98 -22.69 -15.74
C ASN A 55 1.49 -22.68 -15.33
N ASP A 56 0.93 -21.53 -14.95
CA ASP A 56 -0.50 -21.31 -14.70
C ASP A 56 -1.13 -22.20 -13.61
N VAL A 57 -0.32 -22.66 -12.65
CA VAL A 57 -0.78 -23.56 -11.57
C VAL A 57 -1.61 -22.82 -10.53
N ASN A 58 -1.24 -21.58 -10.20
CA ASN A 58 -1.84 -20.77 -9.15
C ASN A 58 -2.24 -19.41 -9.72
N THR A 59 -3.36 -18.87 -9.25
CA THR A 59 -3.87 -17.56 -9.70
C THR A 59 -4.17 -16.67 -8.50
N ILE A 60 -3.65 -15.46 -8.52
CA ILE A 60 -3.97 -14.39 -7.58
C ILE A 60 -4.81 -13.35 -8.30
N GLU A 61 -5.99 -13.05 -7.76
CA GLU A 61 -6.83 -11.96 -8.24
C GLU A 61 -6.82 -10.83 -7.21
N ILE A 62 -6.62 -9.60 -7.67
CA ILE A 62 -6.73 -8.39 -6.86
C ILE A 62 -7.88 -7.56 -7.42
N VAL A 63 -8.87 -7.30 -6.57
CA VAL A 63 -10.05 -6.50 -6.91
C VAL A 63 -10.14 -5.29 -6.00
N GLU A 64 -10.61 -4.17 -6.52
CA GLU A 64 -11.14 -3.07 -5.73
C GLU A 64 -12.52 -3.48 -5.21
N LYS A 65 -12.80 -3.16 -3.94
CA LYS A 65 -14.04 -3.46 -3.25
C LYS A 65 -14.73 -2.15 -2.89
N GLY A 66 -15.94 -1.98 -3.41
CA GLY A 66 -16.69 -0.74 -3.30
C GLY A 66 -16.12 0.37 -4.17
N GLU A 67 -16.94 1.37 -4.45
CA GLU A 67 -16.49 2.65 -4.97
C GLU A 67 -16.19 3.60 -3.81
N PRO A 68 -15.09 4.37 -3.83
CA PRO A 68 -14.81 5.35 -2.80
C PRO A 68 -15.94 6.39 -2.75
N ALA A 69 -16.64 6.47 -1.62
CA ALA A 69 -17.69 7.45 -1.41
C ALA A 69 -17.05 8.83 -1.10
N PHE A 70 -17.32 9.82 -1.95
CA PHE A 70 -16.87 11.21 -1.82
C PHE A 70 -15.35 11.40 -1.84
N PHE A 71 -14.68 11.24 -0.69
CA PHE A 71 -13.24 11.45 -0.47
C PHE A 71 -12.80 10.50 0.64
N GLY A 72 -12.26 9.35 0.28
CA GLY A 72 -11.86 8.33 1.24
C GLY A 72 -10.91 7.32 0.62
N PRO A 73 -10.23 6.52 1.46
CA PRO A 73 -9.36 5.48 0.95
C PRO A 73 -10.18 4.40 0.23
N SER A 74 -9.55 3.71 -0.72
CA SER A 74 -10.17 2.61 -1.44
C SER A 74 -9.89 1.29 -0.74
N SER A 75 -10.81 0.33 -0.80
CA SER A 75 -10.56 -1.02 -0.30
C SER A 75 -10.15 -1.95 -1.44
N VAL A 76 -9.16 -2.81 -1.20
CA VAL A 76 -8.80 -3.89 -2.11
C VAL A 76 -8.94 -5.23 -1.44
N ARG A 77 -9.33 -6.23 -2.22
CA ARG A 77 -9.39 -7.63 -1.82
C ARG A 77 -8.43 -8.43 -2.68
N ILE A 78 -7.50 -9.11 -2.01
CA ILE A 78 -6.55 -10.03 -2.63
C ILE A 78 -7.06 -11.44 -2.41
N LYS A 79 -7.27 -12.19 -3.50
CA LYS A 79 -7.91 -13.51 -3.49
C LYS A 79 -6.98 -14.59 -4.01
N TYR A 80 -7.13 -15.78 -3.43
CA TYR A 80 -6.59 -17.04 -3.92
C TYR A 80 -7.61 -18.15 -3.61
N GLY A 81 -8.27 -18.68 -4.65
CA GLY A 81 -9.39 -19.60 -4.48
C GLY A 81 -10.51 -18.99 -3.61
N ASN A 82 -10.91 -19.69 -2.55
CA ASN A 82 -11.93 -19.21 -1.59
C ASN A 82 -11.36 -18.35 -0.45
N GLN A 83 -10.04 -18.15 -0.41
CA GLN A 83 -9.38 -17.37 0.63
C GLN A 83 -9.08 -15.96 0.14
N HIS A 84 -9.16 -14.97 1.03
CA HIS A 84 -8.83 -13.61 0.71
C HIS A 84 -8.35 -12.83 1.93
N ILE A 85 -7.74 -11.68 1.66
CA ILE A 85 -7.53 -10.61 2.64
C ILE A 85 -7.99 -9.29 2.06
N ASP A 86 -8.53 -8.44 2.93
CA ASP A 86 -8.90 -7.08 2.58
C ASP A 86 -7.79 -6.12 3.06
N ARG A 87 -7.52 -5.07 2.28
CA ARG A 87 -6.59 -3.99 2.56
C ARG A 87 -7.20 -2.65 2.18
N ILE A 88 -6.56 -1.59 2.65
CA ILE A 88 -6.95 -0.20 2.41
C ILE A 88 -5.80 0.45 1.63
N ILE A 89 -6.13 1.20 0.59
CA ILE A 89 -5.21 1.99 -0.21
C ILE A 89 -5.63 3.46 -0.13
N SER A 90 -4.76 4.30 0.40
CA SER A 90 -4.94 5.76 0.37
C SER A 90 -4.56 6.30 -1.01
N ASN A 91 -5.56 6.76 -1.77
CA ASN A 91 -5.43 7.11 -3.19
C ASN A 91 -6.07 8.46 -3.53
N ASP A 92 -6.04 9.44 -2.62
CA ASP A 92 -6.55 10.80 -2.86
C ASP A 92 -8.01 10.81 -3.37
N GLY A 93 -8.85 9.92 -2.84
CA GLY A 93 -10.24 9.74 -3.24
C GLY A 93 -10.47 9.20 -4.66
N LYS A 94 -9.43 8.91 -5.43
CA LYS A 94 -9.54 8.36 -6.78
C LYS A 94 -9.82 6.87 -6.74
N MET A 95 -10.62 6.42 -7.70
CA MET A 95 -10.78 4.99 -8.01
C MET A 95 -9.43 4.35 -8.34
N LEU A 96 -9.24 3.11 -7.88
CA LEU A 96 -8.03 2.36 -8.16
C LEU A 96 -7.95 1.94 -9.63
N ASN A 97 -6.76 1.64 -10.11
CA ASN A 97 -6.58 1.01 -11.41
C ASN A 97 -5.45 -0.01 -11.34
N SER A 98 -5.09 -0.60 -12.47
CA SER A 98 -4.07 -1.65 -12.51
C SER A 98 -2.68 -1.20 -12.03
N SER A 99 -2.37 0.11 -11.99
CA SER A 99 -1.10 0.60 -11.46
C SER A 99 -1.04 0.59 -9.92
N ASN A 100 -2.19 0.49 -9.24
CA ASN A 100 -2.27 0.47 -7.78
C ASN A 100 -1.92 -0.90 -7.17
N ALA A 101 -1.63 -1.91 -7.98
CA ALA A 101 -1.20 -3.21 -7.51
C ALA A 101 -0.17 -3.83 -8.46
N SER A 102 0.66 -4.73 -7.95
CA SER A 102 1.50 -5.59 -8.77
C SER A 102 1.70 -6.94 -8.09
N VAL A 103 1.92 -7.98 -8.88
CA VAL A 103 2.23 -9.33 -8.40
C VAL A 103 3.49 -9.81 -9.10
N LYS A 104 4.50 -10.17 -8.32
CA LYS A 104 5.77 -10.73 -8.80
C LYS A 104 5.95 -12.13 -8.22
N TRP A 105 5.84 -13.14 -9.06
CA TRP A 105 6.08 -14.52 -8.66
C TRP A 105 7.58 -14.79 -8.46
N LYS A 106 7.93 -15.35 -7.31
CA LYS A 106 9.29 -15.85 -7.00
C LYS A 106 9.43 -17.32 -7.40
N SER A 107 8.34 -18.07 -7.31
CA SER A 107 8.24 -19.48 -7.66
C SER A 107 6.80 -19.80 -8.09
N VAL A 108 6.48 -21.07 -8.35
CA VAL A 108 5.11 -21.51 -8.63
C VAL A 108 4.18 -21.21 -7.45
N ASP A 109 4.66 -21.35 -6.21
CA ASP A 109 3.84 -21.32 -4.99
C ASP A 109 4.07 -20.07 -4.12
N THR A 110 4.95 -19.16 -4.55
CA THR A 110 5.29 -17.94 -3.80
C THR A 110 5.28 -16.71 -4.68
N ALA A 111 4.60 -15.66 -4.23
CA ALA A 111 4.56 -14.36 -4.90
C ALA A 111 4.68 -13.21 -3.91
N ILE A 112 5.24 -12.10 -4.38
CA ILE A 112 5.20 -10.81 -3.69
C ILE A 112 4.16 -9.94 -4.37
N ILE A 113 3.21 -9.49 -3.57
CA ILE A 113 2.16 -8.56 -3.96
C ILE A 113 2.54 -7.20 -3.40
N THR A 114 2.55 -6.18 -4.25
CA THR A 114 2.81 -4.79 -3.83
C THR A 114 1.59 -3.94 -4.14
N LEU A 115 1.08 -3.21 -3.15
CA LEU A 115 -0.03 -2.28 -3.29
C LEU A 115 0.49 -0.84 -3.27
N TYR A 116 0.00 0.01 -4.16
CA TYR A 116 0.41 1.40 -4.33
C TYR A 116 -0.81 2.32 -4.20
N GLY A 117 -0.63 3.46 -3.55
CA GLY A 117 -1.60 4.56 -3.56
C GLY A 117 -0.86 5.88 -3.56
N GLU A 118 -1.52 6.94 -4.02
CA GLU A 118 -0.89 8.27 -4.15
C GLU A 118 -0.48 8.87 -2.79
N GLU A 119 -1.17 8.51 -1.72
CA GLU A 119 -0.98 9.07 -0.37
C GLU A 119 -0.42 8.04 0.62
N GLN A 120 0.06 6.90 0.10
CA GLN A 120 0.69 5.88 0.91
C GLN A 120 1.97 5.39 0.26
N PHE A 121 2.89 4.96 1.10
CA PHE A 121 3.97 4.14 0.60
C PHE A 121 3.47 2.77 0.18
N PRO A 122 4.23 2.05 -0.66
CA PRO A 122 3.77 0.77 -1.11
C PRO A 122 3.81 -0.27 0.02
N GLU A 123 2.71 -1.01 0.16
CA GLU A 123 2.56 -2.14 1.09
C GLU A 123 2.96 -3.44 0.36
N THR A 124 3.74 -4.29 1.02
CA THR A 124 4.17 -5.59 0.46
C THR A 124 3.67 -6.76 1.29
N ILE A 125 3.14 -7.74 0.56
CA ILE A 125 2.48 -8.92 1.10
C ILE A 125 3.05 -10.12 0.35
N GLU A 126 3.54 -11.10 1.09
CA GLU A 126 3.93 -12.38 0.53
C GLU A 126 2.72 -13.31 0.52
N PHE A 127 2.44 -13.85 -0.66
CA PHE A 127 1.63 -15.02 -0.84
C PHE A 127 2.54 -16.26 -0.81
N ASN A 128 2.22 -17.23 0.02
CA ASN A 128 2.85 -18.55 0.00
C ASN A 128 1.80 -19.64 0.23
N LYS A 129 1.63 -20.54 -0.73
CA LYS A 129 0.62 -21.62 -0.72
C LYS A 129 0.84 -22.64 0.40
N GLU A 130 2.08 -22.89 0.78
CA GLU A 130 2.45 -23.88 1.80
C GLU A 130 2.23 -23.36 3.22
N ASN A 131 2.15 -22.04 3.38
CA ASN A 131 1.95 -21.42 4.68
C ASN A 131 0.51 -21.59 5.19
N ARG A 132 0.36 -21.85 6.49
CA ARG A 132 -0.97 -21.91 7.16
C ARG A 132 -1.79 -20.63 6.94
N LYS A 133 -1.12 -19.48 6.96
CA LYS A 133 -1.70 -18.19 6.56
C LYS A 133 -1.09 -17.83 5.21
N LEU A 134 -1.90 -17.85 4.15
CA LEU A 134 -1.43 -17.64 2.79
C LEU A 134 -0.79 -16.28 2.58
N PHE A 135 -1.34 -15.24 3.22
CA PHE A 135 -0.91 -13.85 3.04
C PHE A 135 -0.25 -13.31 4.31
N ASN A 136 1.02 -12.95 4.21
CA ASN A 136 1.80 -12.38 5.31
C ASN A 136 2.40 -11.05 4.90
N ASN A 137 2.36 -10.07 5.78
CA ASN A 137 3.08 -8.82 5.55
C ASN A 137 4.59 -9.14 5.61
N VAL A 138 5.32 -8.66 4.62
CA VAL A 138 6.76 -8.89 4.52
C VAL A 138 7.50 -7.57 4.44
N GLN A 139 8.80 -7.63 4.71
CA GLN A 139 9.68 -6.49 4.51
C GLN A 139 10.42 -6.66 3.19
N VAL A 140 10.20 -5.71 2.29
CA VAL A 140 10.87 -5.69 0.97
C VAL A 140 11.41 -4.30 0.73
N GLU A 141 12.68 -4.24 0.33
CA GLU A 141 13.30 -3.03 -0.18
C GLU A 141 12.75 -2.78 -1.59
N LEU A 142 11.97 -1.72 -1.74
CA LEU A 142 11.22 -1.45 -2.96
C LEU A 142 11.95 -0.51 -3.90
N ASP A 143 12.61 0.49 -3.31
CA ASP A 143 13.29 1.53 -4.06
C ASP A 143 14.52 2.00 -3.29
N SER A 144 15.55 2.36 -4.04
CA SER A 144 16.84 2.86 -3.54
C SER A 144 17.37 3.89 -4.52
N ASN A 145 17.06 5.16 -4.27
CA ASN A 145 17.47 6.28 -5.12
C ASN A 145 18.71 6.97 -4.60
N THR A 146 19.67 7.22 -5.48
CA THR A 146 20.84 8.03 -5.16
C THR A 146 20.42 9.49 -4.96
N LEU A 147 20.71 10.03 -3.79
CA LEU A 147 20.47 11.44 -3.46
C LEU A 147 21.64 12.32 -3.90
N THR A 148 22.85 11.89 -3.53
CA THR A 148 24.08 12.63 -3.84
C THR A 148 25.29 11.70 -3.74
N ILE A 149 26.34 12.08 -4.45
CA ILE A 149 27.64 11.42 -4.48
C ILE A 149 28.69 12.46 -4.12
N SER A 150 29.68 12.06 -3.32
CA SER A 150 30.86 12.87 -3.03
C SER A 150 32.11 12.06 -3.32
N GLU A 151 33.05 12.64 -4.07
CA GLU A 151 34.32 12.00 -4.42
C GLU A 151 35.47 12.61 -3.62
N SER A 152 36.50 11.81 -3.37
CA SER A 152 37.75 12.29 -2.80
C SER A 152 38.43 13.31 -3.72
N PRO A 153 39.35 14.15 -3.20
CA PRO A 153 40.06 15.14 -4.01
C PRO A 153 40.84 14.57 -5.21
N ASP A 154 41.24 13.29 -5.15
CA ASP A 154 41.92 12.57 -6.24
C ASP A 154 40.96 11.73 -7.11
N HIS A 155 39.65 11.79 -6.85
CA HIS A 155 38.60 11.05 -7.54
C HIS A 155 38.70 9.51 -7.45
N THR A 156 39.55 8.98 -6.56
CA THR A 156 39.75 7.53 -6.42
C THR A 156 38.76 6.87 -5.46
N LYS A 157 38.24 7.62 -4.49
CA LYS A 157 37.28 7.15 -3.48
C LYS A 157 35.98 7.94 -3.60
N MET A 158 34.88 7.33 -3.19
CA MET A 158 33.58 7.97 -3.19
C MET A 158 32.72 7.55 -1.99
N ILE A 159 31.83 8.45 -1.61
CA ILE A 159 30.69 8.21 -0.75
C ILE A 159 29.42 8.41 -1.57
N GLU A 160 28.48 7.49 -1.45
CA GLU A 160 27.17 7.59 -2.07
C GLU A 160 26.08 7.53 -1.00
N PHE A 161 25.16 8.49 -1.08
CA PHE A 161 23.97 8.52 -0.23
C PHE A 161 22.78 8.05 -1.03
N ARG A 162 22.08 7.03 -0.51
CA ARG A 162 20.84 6.55 -1.10
C ARG A 162 19.69 6.72 -0.11
N GLU A 163 18.56 7.23 -0.60
CA GLU A 163 17.29 7.10 0.08
C GLU A 163 16.71 5.74 -0.29
N THR A 164 16.41 4.94 0.72
CA THR A 164 15.87 3.60 0.52
C THR A 164 14.52 3.50 1.21
N THR A 165 13.53 2.96 0.47
CA THR A 165 12.20 2.66 1.01
C THR A 165 12.08 1.16 1.24
N ARG A 166 11.84 0.77 2.49
CA ARG A 166 11.48 -0.60 2.85
C ARG A 166 10.02 -0.62 3.23
N SER A 167 9.23 -1.37 2.48
CA SER A 167 7.87 -1.67 2.88
C SER A 167 7.89 -2.56 4.12
N GLN A 168 6.99 -2.35 5.08
CA GLN A 168 6.72 -3.31 6.16
C GLN A 168 5.20 -3.46 6.37
N GLY A 169 4.53 -4.16 5.46
CA GLY A 169 3.06 -4.13 5.44
C GLY A 169 2.54 -2.68 5.34
N GLN A 170 1.64 -2.29 6.24
CA GLN A 170 1.06 -0.93 6.31
C GLN A 170 1.97 0.14 6.96
N LYS A 171 3.18 -0.22 7.43
CA LYS A 171 4.11 0.71 8.09
C LYS A 171 5.46 0.74 7.35
N PRO A 172 5.50 1.31 6.13
CA PRO A 172 6.74 1.58 5.41
C PRO A 172 7.77 2.31 6.28
N GLU A 173 9.05 2.03 6.02
CA GLU A 173 10.17 2.77 6.60
C GLU A 173 11.02 3.39 5.48
N ARG A 174 11.32 4.69 5.60
CA ARG A 174 12.36 5.35 4.83
C ARG A 174 13.63 5.48 5.66
N PHE A 175 14.77 5.19 5.06
CA PHE A 175 16.06 5.39 5.70
C PHE A 175 17.10 5.90 4.70
N LEU A 176 18.05 6.67 5.25
CA LEU A 176 19.26 7.05 4.54
C LEU A 176 20.28 5.92 4.68
N ARG A 177 20.79 5.43 3.57
CA ARG A 177 21.89 4.46 3.54
C ARG A 177 23.13 5.10 2.94
N ILE A 178 24.24 4.96 3.66
CA ILE A 178 25.54 5.49 3.25
C ILE A 178 26.38 4.34 2.72
N TYR A 179 26.92 4.51 1.53
CA TYR A 179 27.86 3.60 0.88
C TYR A 179 29.21 4.30 0.69
N TYR A 180 30.28 3.53 0.71
CA TYR A 180 31.64 4.03 0.49
C TYR A 180 32.47 3.00 -0.28
N GLY A 181 33.41 3.45 -1.09
CA GLY A 181 34.26 2.55 -1.87
C GLY A 181 35.15 3.29 -2.87
N GLU A 182 35.83 2.52 -3.71
CA GLU A 182 36.59 3.07 -4.83
C GLU A 182 35.65 3.52 -5.94
N ASN A 183 36.01 4.60 -6.62
CA ASN A 183 35.25 5.07 -7.76
C ASN A 183 35.22 3.99 -8.85
N GLY A 184 34.04 3.69 -9.39
CA GLY A 184 33.82 2.62 -10.35
C GLY A 184 33.80 1.19 -9.78
N SER A 185 33.92 1.02 -8.46
CA SER A 185 33.82 -0.29 -7.78
C SER A 185 32.43 -0.55 -7.19
N ILE A 186 32.18 -1.78 -6.73
CA ILE A 186 31.00 -2.09 -5.93
C ILE A 186 31.18 -1.48 -4.54
N LEU A 187 30.36 -0.48 -4.22
CA LEU A 187 30.44 0.22 -2.94
C LEU A 187 29.98 -0.66 -1.79
N LYS A 188 30.66 -0.51 -0.65
CA LYS A 188 30.32 -1.20 0.60
C LYS A 188 29.32 -0.38 1.38
N LYS A 189 28.30 -1.03 1.94
CA LYS A 189 27.38 -0.40 2.88
C LYS A 189 28.15 -0.03 4.15
N TYR A 190 28.12 1.25 4.51
CA TYR A 190 28.65 1.74 5.78
C TYR A 190 27.60 1.65 6.89
N LYS A 191 26.48 2.38 6.75
CA LYS A 191 25.46 2.50 7.81
C LYS A 191 24.09 2.90 7.27
N GLU A 192 23.05 2.58 8.04
CA GLU A 192 21.67 3.00 7.83
C GLU A 192 21.22 3.94 8.96
N TYR A 193 20.46 4.97 8.59
CA TYR A 193 19.89 5.96 9.49
C TYR A 193 18.38 6.05 9.27
N ASN A 194 17.61 5.77 10.32
CA ASN A 194 16.16 5.95 10.32
C ASN A 194 15.82 7.23 11.09
N TYR A 195 15.46 8.29 10.39
CA TYR A 195 14.88 9.50 11.00
C TYR A 195 13.41 9.62 10.60
N GLN A 196 12.55 8.91 11.33
CA GLN A 196 11.12 9.18 11.43
C GLN A 196 10.38 9.29 10.06
N ASN A 197 10.71 8.44 9.10
CA ASN A 197 10.05 8.40 7.78
C ASN A 197 10.09 9.72 6.98
N ARG A 198 11.06 10.60 7.24
CA ARG A 198 11.23 11.83 6.47
C ARG A 198 11.97 11.54 5.15
N SER A 199 11.70 12.35 4.13
CA SER A 199 12.52 12.36 2.92
C SER A 199 13.79 13.17 3.16
N TYR A 200 14.90 12.70 2.62
CA TYR A 200 16.17 13.44 2.60
C TYR A 200 16.33 14.16 1.28
N THR A 201 16.88 15.37 1.32
CA THR A 201 17.27 16.13 0.15
C THR A 201 18.79 16.25 0.09
N ALA A 202 19.35 16.42 -1.11
CA ALA A 202 20.81 16.44 -1.30
C ALA A 202 21.51 17.58 -0.52
N ASP A 203 20.82 18.71 -0.30
CA ASP A 203 21.28 19.88 0.47
C ASP A 203 21.34 19.62 1.99
N GLN A 204 20.84 18.49 2.48
CA GLN A 204 20.92 18.10 3.88
C GLN A 204 22.16 17.26 4.21
N LEU A 205 22.92 16.87 3.18
CA LEU A 205 24.01 15.90 3.27
C LEU A 205 25.30 16.54 2.79
N TYR A 206 26.21 16.82 3.71
CA TYR A 206 27.50 17.42 3.40
C TYR A 206 28.62 16.44 3.67
N VAL A 207 29.59 16.39 2.76
CA VAL A 207 30.81 15.60 2.94
C VAL A 207 31.99 16.53 2.82
N ASP A 208 32.78 16.58 3.88
CA ASP A 208 34.06 17.29 3.91
C ASP A 208 35.20 16.28 3.89
N TRP A 209 36.06 16.35 2.87
CA TRP A 209 37.21 15.46 2.75
C TRP A 209 38.44 16.12 3.35
N THR A 210 38.90 15.65 4.51
CA THR A 210 40.16 16.14 5.10
C THR A 210 41.37 15.68 4.28
N ASN A 211 41.25 14.53 3.61
CA ASN A 211 42.21 13.97 2.65
C ASN A 211 41.50 12.93 1.77
N ASN A 212 42.24 12.16 0.96
CA ASN A 212 41.64 11.19 0.03
C ASN A 212 41.02 9.94 0.69
N ILE A 213 41.19 9.74 2.00
CA ILE A 213 40.79 8.52 2.72
C ILE A 213 39.90 8.78 3.94
N ARG A 214 39.72 10.04 4.34
CA ARG A 214 38.98 10.44 5.54
C ARG A 214 37.96 11.52 5.23
N PRO A 215 36.75 11.13 4.85
CA PRO A 215 35.61 12.03 4.80
C PRO A 215 34.91 12.15 6.16
N SER A 216 34.46 13.36 6.43
CA SER A 216 33.55 13.74 7.51
C SER A 216 32.19 14.08 6.91
N ILE A 217 31.20 13.24 7.17
CA ILE A 217 29.83 13.41 6.71
C ILE A 217 29.05 14.17 7.77
N MET A 218 28.42 15.28 7.41
CA MET A 218 27.53 16.06 8.28
C MET A 218 26.10 15.96 7.76
N ILE A 219 25.17 15.64 8.67
CA ILE A 219 23.74 15.48 8.35
C ILE A 219 22.96 16.61 9.02
N PHE A 220 22.15 17.32 8.24
CA PHE A 220 21.28 18.39 8.69
C PHE A 220 19.81 18.05 8.44
N VAL A 221 18.92 18.44 9.34
CA VAL A 221 17.46 18.29 9.18
C VAL A 221 16.82 19.60 9.59
N GLU A 222 16.03 20.22 8.71
CA GLU A 222 15.40 21.54 8.96
C GLU A 222 16.41 22.58 9.44
N ASN A 223 17.58 22.64 8.79
CA ASN A 223 18.70 23.52 9.13
C ASN A 223 19.31 23.30 10.53
N LYS A 224 19.02 22.16 11.18
CA LYS A 224 19.66 21.77 12.45
C LYS A 224 20.66 20.65 12.21
N PHE A 225 21.84 20.79 12.78
CA PHE A 225 22.84 19.73 12.79
C PHE A 225 22.32 18.54 13.59
N VAL A 226 22.36 17.36 12.98
CA VAL A 226 21.80 16.13 13.56
C VAL A 226 22.90 15.14 13.92
N GLY A 227 24.01 15.15 13.19
CA GLY A 227 25.16 14.31 13.51
C GLY A 227 26.28 14.42 12.48
N ALA A 228 27.46 13.95 12.91
CA ALA A 228 28.62 13.80 12.06
C ALA A 228 29.13 12.35 12.10
N ILE A 229 29.71 11.91 10.99
CA ILE A 229 30.25 10.57 10.81
C ILE A 229 31.62 10.71 10.18
N GLU A 230 32.61 10.07 10.77
CA GLU A 230 33.92 9.94 10.17
C GLU A 230 34.08 8.53 9.61
N ILE A 231 34.53 8.45 8.35
CA ILE A 231 34.90 7.18 7.71
C ILE A 231 36.41 7.18 7.53
N ASP A 232 37.08 6.06 7.81
CA ASP A 232 38.48 5.86 7.46
C ASP A 232 38.56 4.69 6.48
N PHE A 233 38.92 4.97 5.23
CA PHE A 233 38.98 3.97 4.16
C PHE A 233 40.07 2.91 4.35
N ASN A 234 40.97 3.09 5.33
CA ASN A 234 42.02 2.12 5.64
C ASN A 234 41.63 1.09 6.72
N LYS A 235 40.44 1.22 7.32
CA LYS A 235 39.91 0.31 8.34
C LYS A 235 38.80 -0.57 7.78
#